data_AF-A0A2V8VFD3-F1
#
_entry.id   AF-A0A2V8VFD3-F1
#
_cell.length_a   1.000
_cell.length_b   1.000
_cell.length_c   1.000
_cell.angle_alpha   90.00
_cell.angle_beta   90.00
_cell.angle_gamma   90.00
#
_symmetry.space_group_name_H-M   'P 1'
#
loop_
_entity.id
_entity.type
_entity.pdbx_description
1 polymer ?
#
loop_
_entity_poly.entity_id
_entity_poly.type
_entity_poly.pdbx_seq_one_letter_code
_entity_poly.pdbx_strand_id
1 'polypeptide(L)'
;MGIFSGRLQFTVYERSNMLRQDAIAKTEEPSVAYKYTAGLRGFKIGDLDRITWRDAGGNPQVYRFGGTPNHDAVPLVARNRLAMAEGGSGSIAVFPPPHQFFFAREIEVNSGYAWYRKDDDRSFSLGIRQGDNAGGYNPIWIERVYALYNAPPGTWQRMPVYFYLSALPGPQTRDAVLAYTHQDRFQPLPGYQVMATHFHMAFTQELVEAGSLDVQPPWIPALRDLGVNIVMLDDFHGDGHPEDPGKLRIEDLSLYYQACRRHSDSGFLILPGEEANVYFGGHYNLLFPKAVYWTHKRAAGAPFKEQIPTYGTVYHPTNAEEMFDLVRREQGLVWQTHPRTKGSTFYPDRLREQPYFSSDRWLGAGFKAMPVDLSEQRLCDQRCFGTLDDMNNWDGAKYLIGEVDTYKKFPDYDLYGDFNVNYVKLASLPPAGDWTPVNRSLRSGDFFVTTGEVQIPEFGVNGVSGVTAEVAWTFPLEFVEVVWGDGERTNRKIIRTPETIAFGSRRFEIPVDLSKQRWVRFAAWDSAVNGAFTQPVRVGSP
;
A
#
# COMPACT_ATOMS: atom_id res chain seq x y z
N MET A 1 13.07 0.59 27.73
CA MET A 1 12.47 0.09 26.47
C MET A 1 13.27 -1.13 26.00
N GLY A 2 13.40 -2.18 26.82
CA GLY A 2 14.28 -3.32 26.50
C GLY A 2 15.71 -2.87 26.16
N ILE A 3 16.23 -3.37 25.04
CA ILE A 3 17.56 -3.08 24.46
C ILE A 3 17.67 -1.71 23.77
N PHE A 4 16.62 -0.88 23.80
CA PHE A 4 16.61 0.45 23.19
C PHE A 4 16.87 1.55 24.22
N SER A 5 17.65 2.55 23.81
CA SER A 5 17.92 3.77 24.57
C SER A 5 17.62 5.01 23.71
N GLY A 6 17.14 6.08 24.33
CA GLY A 6 16.73 7.27 23.59
C GLY A 6 15.92 8.25 24.42
N ARG A 7 15.00 8.95 23.77
CA ARG A 7 14.20 10.03 24.34
C ARG A 7 12.71 9.86 24.05
N LEU A 8 11.89 10.45 24.90
CA LEU A 8 10.48 10.68 24.63
C LEU A 8 10.34 12.10 24.05
N GLN A 9 9.62 12.24 22.95
CA GLN A 9 9.34 13.52 22.32
C GLN A 9 7.83 13.73 22.23
N PHE A 10 7.38 14.95 22.54
CA PHE A 10 6.02 15.40 22.30
C PHE A 10 6.05 16.47 21.21
N THR A 11 5.19 16.32 20.21
CA THR A 11 5.03 17.27 19.11
C THR A 11 3.60 17.77 19.11
N VAL A 12 3.43 19.08 19.26
CA VAL A 12 2.13 19.77 19.17
C VAL A 12 2.11 20.50 17.84
N TYR A 13 1.05 20.32 17.07
CA TYR A 13 0.93 20.91 15.73
C TYR A 13 0.17 22.23 15.80
N GLU A 14 0.70 23.25 15.12
CA GLU A 14 0.03 24.55 15.03
C GLU A 14 -1.39 24.40 14.45
N ARG A 15 -2.37 25.06 15.09
CA ARG A 15 -3.79 25.07 14.67
C ARG A 15 -4.42 23.68 14.53
N SER A 16 -3.92 22.70 15.27
CA SER A 16 -4.50 21.38 15.37
C SER A 16 -4.58 20.99 16.85
N ASN A 17 -5.59 20.19 17.20
CA ASN A 17 -5.65 19.57 18.53
C ASN A 17 -4.89 18.23 18.60
N MET A 18 -4.14 17.90 17.55
CA MET A 18 -3.32 16.71 17.48
C MET A 18 -2.04 16.89 18.31
N LEU A 19 -1.78 15.89 19.16
CA LEU A 19 -0.56 15.72 19.91
C LEU A 19 0.07 14.39 19.47
N ARG A 20 1.32 14.42 19.03
CA ARG A 20 2.09 13.21 18.76
C ARG A 20 3.07 12.96 19.89
N GLN A 21 3.14 11.73 20.36
CA GLN A 21 4.16 11.25 21.28
C GLN A 21 5.02 10.20 20.57
N ASP A 22 6.34 10.36 20.62
CA ASP A 22 7.30 9.41 20.05
C ASP A 22 8.29 8.94 21.10
N ALA A 23 8.45 7.62 21.22
CA ALA A 23 9.72 7.09 21.68
C ALA A 23 10.70 7.10 20.50
N ILE A 24 11.72 7.96 20.56
CA ILE A 24 12.80 8.03 19.58
C ILE A 24 14.01 7.35 20.19
N ALA A 25 14.32 6.15 19.71
CA ALA A 25 15.28 5.28 20.36
C ALA A 25 16.11 4.48 19.36
N LYS A 26 17.30 4.06 19.78
CA LYS A 26 18.15 3.19 18.99
C LYS A 26 18.71 2.05 19.84
N THR A 27 19.19 1.03 19.16
CA THR A 27 19.95 -0.09 19.73
C THR A 27 21.16 -0.35 18.84
N GLU A 28 22.23 -0.86 19.44
CA GLU A 28 23.43 -1.28 18.69
C GLU A 28 23.44 -2.80 18.44
N GLU A 29 22.44 -3.53 18.96
CA GLU A 29 22.32 -4.98 18.77
C GLU A 29 22.04 -5.30 17.29
N PRO A 30 22.73 -6.30 16.70
CA PRO A 30 22.49 -6.73 15.34
C PRO A 30 21.16 -7.50 15.21
N SER A 31 20.55 -7.42 14.03
CA SER A 31 19.39 -8.24 13.64
C SER A 31 18.19 -8.14 14.59
N VAL A 32 17.89 -6.93 15.08
CA VAL A 32 16.75 -6.70 15.96
C VAL A 32 15.46 -6.57 15.16
N ALA A 33 14.47 -7.37 15.56
CA ALA A 33 13.09 -7.22 15.15
C ALA A 33 12.25 -6.80 16.36
N TYR A 34 11.33 -5.84 16.20
CA TYR A 34 10.55 -5.34 17.33
C TYR A 34 9.12 -4.96 16.96
N LYS A 35 8.29 -4.84 18.00
CA LYS A 35 6.99 -4.20 17.97
C LYS A 35 6.90 -3.23 19.14
N TYR A 36 5.91 -2.36 19.15
CA TYR A 36 5.71 -1.45 20.26
C TYR A 36 4.25 -1.30 20.66
N THR A 37 4.07 -0.91 21.92
CA THR A 37 2.83 -0.47 22.52
C THR A 37 3.12 0.92 23.10
N ALA A 38 2.22 1.86 22.86
CA ALA A 38 2.37 3.24 23.32
C ALA A 38 1.03 3.74 23.87
N GLY A 39 1.09 4.67 24.81
CA GLY A 39 -0.11 5.19 25.46
C GLY A 39 0.21 6.10 26.63
N LEU A 40 -0.85 6.54 27.30
CA LEU A 40 -0.80 7.34 28.52
C LEU A 40 -1.54 6.60 29.64
N ARG A 41 -1.11 6.84 30.88
CA ARG A 41 -1.68 6.27 32.10
C ARG A 41 -2.11 7.35 33.07
N GLY A 42 -3.02 7.01 33.98
CA GLY A 42 -3.43 7.91 35.06
C GLY A 42 -4.55 8.86 34.68
N PHE A 43 -5.33 8.57 33.64
CA PHE A 43 -6.58 9.27 33.38
C PHE A 43 -7.55 9.01 34.53
N LYS A 44 -8.22 10.05 35.03
CA LYS A 44 -9.19 9.90 36.11
C LYS A 44 -10.55 9.52 35.55
N ILE A 45 -11.15 8.46 36.09
CA ILE A 45 -12.51 8.01 35.73
C ILE A 45 -13.55 9.10 36.04
N GLY A 46 -13.31 9.95 37.05
CA GLY A 46 -14.19 11.07 37.36
C GLY A 46 -14.18 12.20 36.32
N ASP A 47 -13.12 12.31 35.52
CA ASP A 47 -12.98 13.35 34.48
C ASP A 47 -13.37 12.81 33.09
N LEU A 48 -12.98 11.56 32.81
CA LEU A 48 -13.28 10.81 31.58
C LEU A 48 -13.92 9.48 32.00
N ASP A 49 -15.25 9.42 32.02
CA ASP A 49 -16.04 8.36 32.65
C ASP A 49 -16.29 7.14 31.75
N ARG A 50 -15.87 7.22 30.47
CA ARG A 50 -16.07 6.13 29.50
C ARG A 50 -15.00 6.08 28.42
N ILE A 51 -14.79 4.88 27.89
CA ILE A 51 -14.17 4.66 26.57
C ILE A 51 -15.26 4.39 25.56
N THR A 52 -15.15 4.99 24.38
CA THR A 52 -16.03 4.73 23.23
C THR A 52 -15.21 4.38 21.99
N TRP A 53 -15.72 3.47 21.17
CA TRP A 53 -15.14 3.10 19.87
C TRP A 53 -16.24 2.59 18.94
N ARG A 54 -15.90 2.24 17.69
CA ARG A 54 -16.77 1.45 16.82
C ARG A 54 -16.18 0.06 16.66
N ASP A 55 -16.97 -1.00 16.82
CA ASP A 55 -16.51 -2.35 16.49
C ASP A 55 -16.20 -2.49 14.99
N ALA A 56 -15.66 -3.63 14.57
CA ALA A 56 -15.33 -3.90 13.17
C ALA A 56 -16.53 -3.71 12.21
N GLY A 57 -17.75 -4.02 12.67
CA GLY A 57 -18.99 -3.79 11.93
C GLY A 57 -19.43 -2.32 11.87
N GLY A 58 -18.75 -1.43 12.59
CA GLY A 58 -19.06 0.00 12.66
C GLY A 58 -20.06 0.38 13.75
N ASN A 59 -20.50 -0.54 14.60
CA ASN A 59 -21.47 -0.23 15.64
C ASN A 59 -20.80 0.48 16.83
N PRO A 60 -21.44 1.49 17.44
CA PRO A 60 -20.92 2.16 18.61
C PRO A 60 -20.79 1.20 19.81
N GLN A 61 -19.65 1.28 20.50
CA GLN A 61 -19.32 0.51 21.68
C GLN A 61 -18.92 1.46 22.82
N VAL A 62 -19.24 1.09 24.07
CA VAL A 62 -18.99 1.91 25.25
C VAL A 62 -18.57 1.03 26.44
N TYR A 63 -17.52 1.43 27.15
CA TYR A 63 -17.12 0.88 28.44
C TYR A 63 -17.10 1.98 29.51
N ARG A 64 -17.82 1.78 30.62
CA ARG A 64 -18.03 2.79 31.70
C ARG A 64 -17.33 2.45 33.03
N PHE A 65 -16.26 1.65 33.00
CA PHE A 65 -15.41 1.34 34.16
C PHE A 65 -16.08 0.76 35.43
N GLY A 66 -17.30 0.22 35.33
CA GLY A 66 -18.02 -0.38 36.48
C GLY A 66 -17.51 -1.76 36.93
N GLY A 67 -16.62 -2.41 36.17
CA GLY A 67 -16.07 -3.73 36.49
C GLY A 67 -14.85 -3.68 37.42
N THR A 68 -14.21 -4.82 37.69
CA THR A 68 -12.95 -4.86 38.45
C THR A 68 -11.78 -4.29 37.64
N PRO A 69 -10.68 -3.86 38.30
CA PRO A 69 -9.44 -3.50 37.60
C PRO A 69 -8.96 -4.61 36.66
N ASN A 70 -8.35 -4.22 35.54
CA ASN A 70 -7.78 -5.14 34.56
C ASN A 70 -6.33 -5.48 34.93
N HIS A 71 -5.94 -6.74 34.78
CA HIS A 71 -4.54 -7.16 34.91
C HIS A 71 -3.72 -6.72 33.68
N ASP A 72 -4.25 -6.98 32.49
CA ASP A 72 -3.62 -6.69 31.21
C ASP A 72 -4.37 -5.61 30.42
N ALA A 73 -3.71 -5.07 29.38
CA ALA A 73 -4.38 -4.21 28.41
C ALA A 73 -5.50 -4.98 27.71
N VAL A 74 -6.67 -4.34 27.53
CA VAL A 74 -7.82 -4.86 26.80
C VAL A 74 -7.74 -4.36 25.36
N PRO A 75 -7.40 -5.22 24.38
CA PRO A 75 -7.38 -4.81 22.97
C PRO A 75 -8.80 -4.54 22.46
N LEU A 76 -8.93 -3.51 21.63
CA LEU A 76 -10.17 -3.15 20.97
C LEU A 76 -10.05 -3.45 19.47
N VAL A 77 -10.82 -4.43 18.98
CA VAL A 77 -11.03 -4.66 17.54
C VAL A 77 -11.93 -3.52 17.02
N ALA A 78 -11.32 -2.35 16.91
CA ALA A 78 -11.97 -1.10 16.60
C ALA A 78 -11.80 -0.77 15.13
N ARG A 79 -12.90 -0.45 14.45
CA ARG A 79 -12.86 0.14 13.11
C ARG A 79 -12.12 1.47 13.17
N ASN A 80 -11.34 1.76 12.13
CA ASN A 80 -10.49 2.96 12.03
C ASN A 80 -9.37 3.08 13.09
N ARG A 81 -9.06 2.01 13.84
CA ARG A 81 -7.92 1.96 14.79
C ARG A 81 -8.00 3.02 15.89
N LEU A 82 -9.22 3.39 16.26
CA LEU A 82 -9.50 4.60 17.03
C LEU A 82 -10.35 4.28 18.27
N ALA A 83 -9.95 4.86 19.39
CA ALA A 83 -10.73 4.87 20.63
C ALA A 83 -10.74 6.28 21.25
N MET A 84 -11.82 6.63 21.94
CA MET A 84 -11.96 7.90 22.64
C MET A 84 -12.23 7.66 24.11
N ALA A 85 -11.46 8.31 24.98
CA ALA A 85 -11.87 8.54 26.35
C ALA A 85 -12.73 9.81 26.39
N GLU A 86 -13.91 9.73 27.02
CA GLU A 86 -14.90 10.81 27.02
C GLU A 86 -15.41 11.06 28.43
N GLY A 87 -15.69 12.33 28.76
CA GLY A 87 -16.38 12.74 29.97
C GLY A 87 -17.16 14.03 29.76
N GLY A 88 -17.62 14.64 30.84
CA GLY A 88 -18.50 15.82 30.77
C GLY A 88 -17.87 17.07 30.14
N SER A 89 -16.53 17.18 30.16
CA SER A 89 -15.80 18.36 29.69
C SER A 89 -15.17 18.20 28.30
N GLY A 90 -15.34 17.05 27.66
CA GLY A 90 -14.75 16.75 26.36
C GLY A 90 -14.26 15.31 26.22
N SER A 91 -13.36 15.09 25.27
CA SER A 91 -12.81 13.78 24.96
C SER A 91 -11.37 13.84 24.45
N ILE A 92 -10.70 12.70 24.56
CA ILE A 92 -9.35 12.45 24.06
C ILE A 92 -9.40 11.22 23.16
N ALA A 93 -9.04 11.40 21.89
CA ALA A 93 -8.87 10.29 20.97
C ALA A 93 -7.45 9.72 21.04
N VAL A 94 -7.29 8.44 20.73
CA VAL A 94 -5.99 7.79 20.52
C VAL A 94 -6.00 6.96 19.23
N PHE A 95 -4.94 7.08 18.43
CA PHE A 95 -4.80 6.38 17.15
C PHE A 95 -3.33 6.25 16.72
N PRO A 96 -2.99 5.25 15.90
CA PRO A 96 -1.65 5.10 15.33
C PRO A 96 -1.46 6.01 14.11
N PRO A 97 -0.21 6.20 13.62
CA PRO A 97 -0.02 6.62 12.23
C PRO A 97 -0.82 5.72 11.27
N PRO A 98 -1.45 6.28 10.23
CA PRO A 98 -2.35 5.49 9.38
C PRO A 98 -1.66 4.33 8.65
N HIS A 99 -0.45 4.55 8.13
CA HIS A 99 0.24 3.54 7.29
C HIS A 99 1.54 3.00 7.90
N GLN A 100 2.41 3.88 8.41
CA GLN A 100 3.72 3.45 8.96
C GLN A 100 3.59 2.51 10.17
N PHE A 101 2.43 2.49 10.83
CA PHE A 101 2.14 1.58 11.93
C PHE A 101 1.93 0.13 11.48
N PHE A 102 1.69 -0.13 10.21
CA PHE A 102 1.41 -1.47 9.71
C PHE A 102 2.65 -2.05 9.06
N PHE A 103 2.99 -3.28 9.45
CA PHE A 103 3.94 -4.09 8.71
C PHE A 103 3.25 -4.61 7.46
N ALA A 104 3.98 -4.79 6.37
CA ALA A 104 3.48 -5.61 5.28
C ALA A 104 3.32 -7.07 5.75
N ARG A 105 2.07 -7.41 6.09
CA ARG A 105 1.60 -8.76 6.37
C ARG A 105 1.04 -9.37 5.09
N GLU A 106 0.78 -10.68 5.09
CA GLU A 106 0.04 -11.33 3.99
C GLU A 106 -1.50 -11.16 4.18
N ILE A 107 -1.96 -10.69 5.34
CA ILE A 107 -3.38 -10.46 5.67
C ILE A 107 -3.57 -9.24 6.60
N GLU A 108 -4.68 -8.54 6.44
CA GLU A 108 -5.00 -7.27 7.13
C GLU A 108 -5.97 -7.45 8.32
N VAL A 109 -5.94 -8.60 8.99
CA VAL A 109 -6.81 -8.87 10.14
C VAL A 109 -6.67 -7.77 11.19
N ASN A 110 -7.80 -7.26 11.69
CA ASN A 110 -7.80 -6.31 12.79
C ASN A 110 -7.43 -6.99 14.11
N SER A 111 -6.16 -6.89 14.50
CA SER A 111 -5.63 -7.52 15.72
C SER A 111 -5.89 -6.73 17.01
N GLY A 112 -6.69 -5.66 16.94
CA GLY A 112 -7.02 -4.78 18.05
C GLY A 112 -5.94 -3.73 18.33
N TYR A 113 -5.88 -2.70 17.48
CA TYR A 113 -4.80 -1.70 17.45
C TYR A 113 -4.90 -0.59 18.50
N ALA A 114 -6.08 -0.41 19.10
CA ALA A 114 -6.28 0.44 20.27
C ALA A 114 -6.47 -0.45 21.51
N TRP A 115 -6.16 0.08 22.69
CA TRP A 115 -6.40 -0.62 23.95
C TRP A 115 -6.78 0.34 25.07
N TYR A 116 -7.46 -0.19 26.08
CA TYR A 116 -7.62 0.47 27.37
C TYR A 116 -7.25 -0.50 28.51
N ARG A 117 -7.01 0.03 29.70
CA ARG A 117 -6.86 -0.76 30.92
C ARG A 117 -7.44 0.02 32.10
N LYS A 118 -8.46 -0.51 32.77
CA LYS A 118 -8.87 0.01 34.08
C LYS A 118 -7.76 -0.33 35.08
N ASP A 119 -7.07 0.68 35.59
CA ASP A 119 -5.92 0.49 36.47
C ASP A 119 -6.37 0.25 37.92
N ASP A 120 -7.36 1.01 38.37
CA ASP A 120 -8.02 0.89 39.68
C ASP A 120 -9.43 1.51 39.63
N ASP A 121 -10.08 1.70 40.78
CA ASP A 121 -11.42 2.30 40.86
C ASP A 121 -11.49 3.79 40.50
N ARG A 122 -10.35 4.45 40.32
CA ARG A 122 -10.26 5.90 40.08
C ARG A 122 -9.55 6.23 38.77
N SER A 123 -8.79 5.29 38.20
CA SER A 123 -7.92 5.56 37.08
C SER A 123 -7.89 4.48 36.01
N PHE A 124 -7.52 4.90 34.81
CA PHE A 124 -7.31 4.02 33.67
C PHE A 124 -6.19 4.53 32.76
N SER A 125 -5.78 3.65 31.85
CA SER A 125 -4.79 3.86 30.81
C SER A 125 -5.40 3.58 29.44
N LEU A 126 -4.88 4.24 28.39
CA LEU A 126 -5.28 3.98 27.01
C LEU A 126 -4.12 4.23 26.04
N GLY A 127 -4.17 3.58 24.88
CA GLY A 127 -3.07 3.62 23.93
C GLY A 127 -3.33 2.87 22.63
N ILE A 128 -2.25 2.72 21.87
CA ILE A 128 -2.16 1.84 20.70
C ILE A 128 -1.25 0.65 20.99
N ARG A 129 -1.46 -0.45 20.27
CA ARG A 129 -0.61 -1.64 20.35
C ARG A 129 -0.50 -2.33 19.00
N GLN A 130 0.61 -3.01 18.81
CA GLN A 130 0.72 -4.08 17.82
C GLN A 130 0.15 -5.38 18.37
N GLY A 131 -0.34 -6.24 17.47
CA GLY A 131 -0.79 -7.59 17.79
C GLY A 131 0.28 -8.42 18.52
N ASP A 132 -0.10 -9.58 19.08
CA ASP A 132 0.88 -10.56 19.59
C ASP A 132 1.09 -11.73 18.62
N ASN A 133 0.23 -11.83 17.61
CA ASN A 133 0.26 -12.78 16.51
C ASN A 133 -0.43 -12.15 15.29
N ALA A 134 -0.38 -12.82 14.14
CA ALA A 134 -0.92 -12.28 12.89
C ALA A 134 -2.47 -12.30 12.82
N GLY A 135 -3.14 -13.13 13.64
CA GLY A 135 -4.53 -13.52 13.42
C GLY A 135 -4.72 -14.20 12.05
N GLY A 136 -5.95 -14.50 11.64
CA GLY A 136 -6.24 -15.00 10.29
C GLY A 136 -7.17 -16.20 10.21
N TYR A 137 -7.49 -16.55 8.96
CA TYR A 137 -8.39 -17.66 8.64
C TYR A 137 -7.65 -19.01 8.49
N ASN A 138 -6.32 -18.99 8.40
CA ASN A 138 -5.50 -20.19 8.24
C ASN A 138 -4.46 -20.28 9.37
N PRO A 139 -4.42 -21.38 10.15
CA PRO A 139 -3.41 -21.59 11.19
C PRO A 139 -1.96 -21.44 10.73
N ILE A 140 -1.65 -21.86 9.49
CA ILE A 140 -0.30 -21.72 8.92
C ILE A 140 0.06 -20.23 8.76
N TRP A 141 -0.89 -19.41 8.31
CA TRP A 141 -0.67 -17.98 8.16
C TRP A 141 -0.52 -17.28 9.51
N ILE A 142 -1.30 -17.70 10.51
CA ILE A 142 -1.18 -17.20 11.89
C ILE A 142 0.24 -17.42 12.45
N GLU A 143 0.82 -18.60 12.21
CA GLU A 143 2.13 -18.98 12.76
C GLU A 143 3.32 -18.44 11.96
N ARG A 144 3.23 -18.39 10.62
CA ARG A 144 4.40 -18.15 9.75
C ARG A 144 4.57 -16.72 9.27
N VAL A 145 3.55 -15.87 9.41
CA VAL A 145 3.52 -14.53 8.76
C VAL A 145 3.46 -13.39 9.78
N TYR A 146 3.84 -13.67 11.03
CA TYR A 146 3.89 -12.60 11.99
C TYR A 146 5.11 -11.70 11.75
N ALA A 147 4.87 -10.54 11.15
CA ALA A 147 5.89 -9.55 10.81
C ALA A 147 6.19 -8.60 11.99
N LEU A 148 7.40 -8.04 11.99
CA LEU A 148 7.92 -7.10 12.98
C LEU A 148 8.71 -5.98 12.27
N TYR A 149 8.95 -4.87 12.96
CA TYR A 149 9.80 -3.79 12.45
C TYR A 149 11.24 -4.27 12.45
N ASN A 150 11.96 -3.96 11.38
CA ASN A 150 13.40 -4.07 11.34
C ASN A 150 14.03 -2.89 12.10
N ALA A 151 15.04 -3.14 12.93
CA ALA A 151 15.84 -2.10 13.57
C ALA A 151 17.33 -2.30 13.25
N PRO A 152 17.84 -1.70 12.15
CA PRO A 152 19.26 -1.76 11.87
C PRO A 152 20.09 -1.12 13.01
N PRO A 153 21.27 -1.67 13.35
CA PRO A 153 22.12 -1.14 14.41
C PRO A 153 22.43 0.35 14.25
N GLY A 154 22.36 1.09 15.35
CA GLY A 154 22.69 2.50 15.41
C GLY A 154 21.64 3.45 14.80
N THR A 155 20.54 2.93 14.24
CA THR A 155 19.49 3.74 13.62
C THR A 155 18.45 4.23 14.63
N TRP A 156 17.97 5.46 14.46
CA TRP A 156 16.95 6.06 15.33
C TRP A 156 15.55 5.66 14.89
N GLN A 157 14.99 4.67 15.57
CA GLN A 157 13.62 4.20 15.41
C GLN A 157 12.65 5.20 16.04
N ARG A 158 11.59 5.57 15.32
CA ARG A 158 10.53 6.48 15.78
C ARG A 158 9.25 5.70 16.00
N MET A 159 8.82 5.56 17.26
CA MET A 159 7.62 4.82 17.65
C MET A 159 6.49 5.77 18.07
N PRO A 160 5.73 6.32 17.12
CA PRO A 160 4.68 7.33 17.37
C PRO A 160 3.38 6.74 17.91
N VAL A 161 2.66 7.53 18.70
CA VAL A 161 1.22 7.45 18.96
C VAL A 161 0.63 8.85 18.86
N TYR A 162 -0.58 8.97 18.31
CA TYR A 162 -1.30 10.22 18.25
C TYR A 162 -2.42 10.27 19.29
N PHE A 163 -2.59 11.46 19.85
CA PHE A 163 -3.73 11.86 20.65
C PHE A 163 -4.42 13.06 19.99
N TYR A 164 -5.75 13.14 20.10
CA TYR A 164 -6.49 14.32 19.67
C TYR A 164 -7.34 14.82 20.83
N LEU A 165 -7.09 16.07 21.25
CA LEU A 165 -7.79 16.70 22.37
C LEU A 165 -9.03 17.43 21.87
N SER A 166 -10.15 17.33 22.57
CA SER A 166 -11.39 17.96 22.12
C SER A 166 -12.28 18.34 23.28
N ALA A 167 -12.87 19.54 23.21
CA ALA A 167 -13.96 19.94 24.10
C ALA A 167 -15.31 19.30 23.70
N LEU A 168 -15.35 18.58 22.57
CA LEU A 168 -16.55 17.92 22.07
C LEU A 168 -16.67 16.46 22.57
N PRO A 169 -17.86 15.87 22.55
CA PRO A 169 -18.07 14.45 22.84
C PRO A 169 -17.37 13.52 21.84
N GLY A 170 -17.27 12.23 22.20
CA GLY A 170 -16.55 11.20 21.46
C GLY A 170 -16.93 11.10 19.98
N PRO A 171 -18.22 11.12 19.57
CA PRO A 171 -18.60 11.05 18.16
C PRO A 171 -18.02 12.17 17.29
N GLN A 172 -18.12 13.43 17.72
CA GLN A 172 -17.58 14.56 16.98
C GLN A 172 -16.06 14.58 16.97
N THR A 173 -15.43 14.17 18.08
CA THR A 173 -13.98 14.00 18.16
C THR A 173 -13.49 12.92 17.20
N ARG A 174 -14.22 11.81 17.09
CA ARG A 174 -13.95 10.77 16.08
C ARG A 174 -14.03 11.36 14.67
N ASP A 175 -15.08 12.11 14.35
CA ASP A 175 -15.22 12.68 13.01
C ASP A 175 -14.08 13.64 12.66
N ALA A 176 -13.58 14.41 13.65
CA ALA A 176 -12.41 15.27 13.49
C ALA A 176 -11.10 14.48 13.25
N VAL A 177 -10.90 13.35 13.96
CA VAL A 177 -9.74 12.48 13.73
C VAL A 177 -9.84 11.83 12.35
N LEU A 178 -11.01 11.30 11.97
CA LEU A 178 -11.20 10.63 10.69
C LEU A 178 -11.10 11.58 9.49
N ALA A 179 -11.25 12.89 9.68
CA ALA A 179 -10.93 13.85 8.63
C ALA A 179 -9.48 13.71 8.14
N TYR A 180 -8.53 13.34 9.02
CA TYR A 180 -7.11 13.17 8.67
C TYR A 180 -6.85 12.01 7.70
N THR A 181 -7.68 10.97 7.67
CA THR A 181 -7.57 9.84 6.72
C THR A 181 -8.69 9.86 5.69
N HIS A 182 -9.39 10.99 5.55
CA HIS A 182 -10.57 11.09 4.70
C HIS A 182 -11.64 10.01 4.97
N GLN A 183 -11.85 9.67 6.24
CA GLN A 183 -12.72 8.59 6.71
C GLN A 183 -12.24 7.18 6.29
N ASP A 184 -10.92 6.99 6.16
CA ASP A 184 -10.29 5.80 5.58
C ASP A 184 -10.75 5.55 4.13
N ARG A 185 -10.83 6.63 3.34
CA ARG A 185 -11.22 6.55 1.93
C ARG A 185 -10.27 7.32 1.03
N PHE A 186 -9.78 6.66 0.00
CA PHE A 186 -9.11 7.29 -1.13
C PHE A 186 -10.11 8.20 -1.86
N GLN A 187 -9.85 9.51 -1.82
CA GLN A 187 -10.77 10.50 -2.37
C GLN A 187 -10.75 10.48 -3.90
N PRO A 188 -11.91 10.59 -4.58
CA PRO A 188 -11.96 10.80 -6.02
C PRO A 188 -11.17 12.05 -6.40
N LEU A 189 -10.37 11.95 -7.46
CA LEU A 189 -9.60 13.06 -8.01
C LEU A 189 -9.96 13.24 -9.49
N PRO A 190 -10.42 14.43 -9.93
CA PRO A 190 -10.83 14.64 -11.32
C PRO A 190 -9.75 14.23 -12.32
N GLY A 191 -10.13 13.42 -13.32
CA GLY A 191 -9.21 12.90 -14.33
C GLY A 191 -8.40 11.67 -13.90
N TYR A 192 -8.64 11.14 -12.70
CA TYR A 192 -7.98 9.94 -12.17
C TYR A 192 -8.98 8.87 -11.73
N GLN A 193 -8.54 7.61 -11.77
CA GLN A 193 -9.19 6.46 -11.16
C GLN A 193 -8.26 5.86 -10.10
N VAL A 194 -8.83 5.32 -9.03
CA VAL A 194 -8.08 4.77 -7.88
C VAL A 194 -7.91 3.27 -8.05
N MET A 195 -6.69 2.87 -8.36
CA MET A 195 -6.31 1.48 -8.59
C MET A 195 -5.53 0.90 -7.41
N ALA A 196 -6.05 -0.17 -6.82
CA ALA A 196 -5.29 -1.06 -5.94
C ALA A 196 -4.92 -2.33 -6.71
N THR A 197 -3.73 -2.87 -6.47
CA THR A 197 -3.23 -4.04 -7.19
C THR A 197 -2.49 -4.98 -6.24
N HIS A 198 -2.29 -6.20 -6.74
CA HIS A 198 -1.55 -7.26 -6.08
C HIS A 198 -2.31 -7.89 -4.92
N PHE A 199 -3.35 -8.64 -5.31
CA PHE A 199 -4.20 -9.41 -4.43
C PHE A 199 -4.28 -10.86 -4.86
N HIS A 200 -4.08 -11.74 -3.88
CA HIS A 200 -4.23 -13.20 -3.98
C HIS A 200 -5.59 -13.60 -3.41
N MET A 201 -6.62 -13.45 -4.24
CA MET A 201 -8.00 -13.71 -3.82
C MET A 201 -8.39 -15.15 -4.06
N ALA A 202 -7.69 -15.91 -4.91
CA ALA A 202 -8.19 -17.19 -5.42
C ALA A 202 -9.65 -17.04 -5.90
N PHE A 203 -9.91 -15.97 -6.66
CA PHE A 203 -11.25 -15.45 -6.90
C PHE A 203 -12.13 -16.45 -7.65
N THR A 204 -11.57 -17.05 -8.69
CA THR A 204 -12.27 -18.06 -9.48
C THR A 204 -12.60 -19.30 -8.64
N GLN A 205 -11.64 -19.76 -7.84
CA GLN A 205 -11.84 -20.92 -6.98
C GLN A 205 -12.94 -20.65 -5.94
N GLU A 206 -12.95 -19.48 -5.31
CA GLU A 206 -13.99 -19.07 -4.37
C GLU A 206 -15.40 -19.13 -5.00
N LEU A 207 -15.55 -18.62 -6.22
CA LEU A 207 -16.84 -18.63 -6.92
C LEU A 207 -17.26 -20.03 -7.35
N VAL A 208 -16.32 -20.86 -7.82
CA VAL A 208 -16.58 -22.26 -8.21
C VAL A 208 -16.99 -23.09 -6.99
N GLU A 209 -16.30 -22.94 -5.86
CA GLU A 209 -16.65 -23.61 -4.60
C GLU A 209 -18.02 -23.16 -4.07
N ALA A 210 -18.39 -21.90 -4.27
CA ALA A 210 -19.72 -21.39 -3.96
C ALA A 210 -20.82 -21.87 -4.94
N GLY A 211 -20.44 -22.58 -6.01
CA GLY A 211 -21.34 -23.16 -7.00
C GLY A 211 -21.94 -22.17 -8.00
N SER A 212 -21.50 -20.91 -8.02
CA SER A 212 -21.96 -19.91 -8.99
C SER A 212 -21.01 -18.73 -9.12
N LEU A 213 -20.75 -18.31 -10.37
CA LEU A 213 -20.01 -17.09 -10.68
C LEU A 213 -20.77 -15.81 -10.29
N ASP A 214 -22.06 -15.89 -9.97
CA ASP A 214 -22.88 -14.74 -9.56
C ASP A 214 -22.80 -14.44 -8.05
N VAL A 215 -22.20 -15.33 -7.25
CA VAL A 215 -21.99 -15.09 -5.80
C VAL A 215 -21.14 -13.85 -5.63
N GLN A 216 -21.56 -12.93 -4.76
CA GLN A 216 -20.85 -11.70 -4.46
C GLN A 216 -19.79 -11.95 -3.37
N PRO A 217 -18.49 -11.89 -3.69
CA PRO A 217 -17.45 -11.98 -2.68
C PRO A 217 -17.52 -10.80 -1.71
N PRO A 218 -17.24 -11.02 -0.42
CA PRO A 218 -17.31 -9.98 0.60
C PRO A 218 -16.20 -8.91 0.44
N TRP A 219 -15.14 -9.21 -0.31
CA TRP A 219 -14.04 -8.27 -0.57
C TRP A 219 -14.43 -7.12 -1.51
N ILE A 220 -15.35 -7.35 -2.46
CA ILE A 220 -15.77 -6.32 -3.43
C ILE A 220 -16.36 -5.09 -2.73
N PRO A 221 -17.42 -5.21 -1.90
CA PRO A 221 -17.96 -4.06 -1.19
C PRO A 221 -16.95 -3.44 -0.22
N ALA A 222 -16.06 -4.24 0.38
CA ALA A 222 -15.01 -3.73 1.26
C ALA A 222 -14.03 -2.81 0.53
N LEU A 223 -13.59 -3.17 -0.69
CA LEU A 223 -12.70 -2.32 -1.49
C LEU A 223 -13.40 -1.08 -2.04
N ARG A 224 -14.69 -1.18 -2.42
CA ARG A 224 -15.49 -0.01 -2.83
C ARG A 224 -15.64 0.99 -1.68
N ASP A 225 -15.81 0.50 -0.45
CA ASP A 225 -15.92 1.36 0.73
C ASP A 225 -14.65 2.20 0.94
N LEU A 226 -13.47 1.68 0.59
CA LEU A 226 -12.21 2.44 0.61
C LEU A 226 -12.11 3.51 -0.49
N GLY A 227 -13.04 3.55 -1.45
CA GLY A 227 -12.95 4.45 -2.62
C GLY A 227 -12.09 3.90 -3.76
N VAL A 228 -11.69 2.62 -3.71
CA VAL A 228 -11.02 1.95 -4.83
C VAL A 228 -12.04 1.63 -5.92
N ASN A 229 -11.69 1.89 -7.17
CA ASN A 229 -12.55 1.62 -8.32
C ASN A 229 -11.87 0.83 -9.46
N ILE A 230 -10.58 0.53 -9.33
CA ILE A 230 -9.90 -0.49 -10.12
C ILE A 230 -9.18 -1.44 -9.15
N VAL A 231 -9.41 -2.74 -9.30
CA VAL A 231 -8.73 -3.79 -8.54
C VAL A 231 -8.02 -4.69 -9.53
N MET A 232 -6.71 -4.81 -9.44
CA MET A 232 -5.98 -5.86 -10.16
C MET A 232 -5.69 -7.02 -9.20
N LEU A 233 -6.22 -8.18 -9.61
CA LEU A 233 -5.98 -9.46 -8.97
C LEU A 233 -4.73 -10.08 -9.58
N ASP A 234 -3.96 -10.80 -8.78
CA ASP A 234 -2.69 -11.43 -9.19
C ASP A 234 -2.70 -12.93 -8.85
N ASP A 235 -3.87 -13.57 -9.06
CA ASP A 235 -4.13 -14.98 -8.78
C ASP A 235 -3.22 -15.94 -9.60
N PHE A 236 -3.35 -17.24 -9.33
CA PHE A 236 -2.47 -18.33 -9.78
C PHE A 236 -1.11 -18.39 -9.07
N HIS A 237 -1.08 -17.87 -7.84
CA HIS A 237 0.07 -17.88 -6.95
C HIS A 237 -0.19 -18.82 -5.76
N GLY A 238 -0.38 -20.10 -6.06
CA GLY A 238 -0.75 -21.14 -5.08
C GLY A 238 -2.20 -21.64 -5.21
N ASP A 239 -2.98 -21.07 -6.13
CA ASP A 239 -4.34 -21.47 -6.50
C ASP A 239 -4.46 -21.87 -7.98
N GLY A 240 -5.54 -22.58 -8.33
CA GLY A 240 -5.79 -23.07 -9.69
C GLY A 240 -4.75 -24.09 -10.19
N HIS A 241 -4.57 -24.15 -11.51
CA HIS A 241 -3.67 -25.10 -12.17
C HIS A 241 -2.61 -24.42 -13.07
N PRO A 242 -1.78 -23.48 -12.57
CA PRO A 242 -0.78 -22.77 -13.38
C PRO A 242 0.17 -23.72 -14.17
N GLU A 243 0.55 -24.82 -13.54
CA GLU A 243 1.48 -25.83 -14.08
C GLU A 243 0.85 -26.85 -15.05
N ASP A 244 -0.49 -26.85 -15.20
CA ASP A 244 -1.14 -27.70 -16.20
C ASP A 244 -0.79 -27.19 -17.61
N PRO A 245 -0.26 -28.05 -18.51
CA PRO A 245 0.21 -27.61 -19.81
C PRO A 245 -0.90 -27.43 -20.85
N GLY A 246 -2.18 -27.45 -20.45
CA GLY A 246 -3.29 -27.41 -21.40
C GLY A 246 -4.63 -27.14 -20.75
N LYS A 247 -5.51 -28.15 -20.77
CA LYS A 247 -6.95 -27.97 -20.61
C LYS A 247 -7.34 -27.29 -19.29
N LEU A 248 -6.82 -27.75 -18.15
CA LEU A 248 -7.26 -27.24 -16.84
C LEU A 248 -6.86 -25.78 -16.67
N ARG A 249 -5.62 -25.44 -17.03
CA ARG A 249 -5.12 -24.06 -16.98
C ARG A 249 -5.93 -23.11 -17.87
N ILE A 250 -6.25 -23.54 -19.08
CA ILE A 250 -7.00 -22.71 -20.03
C ILE A 250 -8.45 -22.53 -19.57
N GLU A 251 -9.06 -23.56 -18.98
CA GLU A 251 -10.38 -23.48 -18.36
C GLU A 251 -10.39 -22.53 -17.16
N ASP A 252 -9.37 -22.60 -16.29
CA ASP A 252 -9.21 -21.68 -15.16
C ASP A 252 -9.10 -20.21 -15.62
N LEU A 253 -8.24 -19.92 -16.60
CA LEU A 253 -8.13 -18.57 -17.18
C LEU A 253 -9.45 -18.09 -17.78
N SER A 254 -10.18 -18.98 -18.46
CA SER A 254 -11.48 -18.65 -19.04
C SER A 254 -12.50 -18.25 -17.97
N LEU A 255 -12.56 -19.02 -16.87
CA LEU A 255 -13.43 -18.71 -15.75
C LEU A 255 -13.00 -17.42 -15.03
N TYR A 256 -11.70 -17.20 -14.88
CA TYR A 256 -11.15 -15.98 -14.27
C TYR A 256 -11.53 -14.71 -15.04
N TYR A 257 -11.41 -14.73 -16.37
CA TYR A 257 -11.85 -13.62 -17.22
C TYR A 257 -13.36 -13.39 -17.17
N GLN A 258 -14.15 -14.46 -17.09
CA GLN A 258 -15.60 -14.37 -16.93
C GLN A 258 -15.99 -13.79 -15.57
N ALA A 259 -15.34 -14.22 -14.49
CA ALA A 259 -15.55 -13.74 -13.13
C ALA A 259 -15.22 -12.25 -13.00
N CYS A 260 -14.03 -11.83 -13.45
CA CYS A 260 -13.62 -10.43 -13.43
C CYS A 260 -14.59 -9.55 -14.21
N ARG A 261 -15.02 -9.98 -15.40
CA ARG A 261 -16.01 -9.25 -16.21
C ARG A 261 -17.37 -9.17 -15.53
N ARG A 262 -17.83 -10.28 -14.94
CA ARG A 262 -19.16 -10.40 -14.32
C ARG A 262 -19.33 -9.51 -13.09
N HIS A 263 -18.25 -9.30 -12.35
CA HIS A 263 -18.23 -8.49 -11.13
C HIS A 263 -17.71 -7.06 -11.35
N SER A 264 -17.39 -6.70 -12.59
CA SER A 264 -17.10 -5.32 -12.99
C SER A 264 -18.38 -4.61 -13.45
N ASP A 265 -18.44 -3.30 -13.24
CA ASP A 265 -19.51 -2.41 -13.71
C ASP A 265 -18.96 -1.04 -14.15
N SER A 266 -19.83 -0.07 -14.44
CA SER A 266 -19.43 1.27 -14.90
C SER A 266 -18.65 2.10 -13.87
N GLY A 267 -18.68 1.71 -12.59
CA GLY A 267 -18.03 2.37 -11.47
C GLY A 267 -16.99 1.51 -10.75
N PHE A 268 -16.74 0.28 -11.18
CA PHE A 268 -15.74 -0.61 -10.59
C PHE A 268 -15.22 -1.64 -11.59
N LEU A 269 -13.90 -1.76 -11.71
CA LEU A 269 -13.24 -2.63 -12.66
C LEU A 269 -12.33 -3.63 -11.95
N ILE A 270 -12.50 -4.91 -12.25
CA ILE A 270 -11.62 -5.99 -11.79
C ILE A 270 -10.75 -6.42 -12.97
N LEU A 271 -9.43 -6.30 -12.82
CA LEU A 271 -8.43 -6.64 -13.83
C LEU A 271 -7.84 -8.02 -13.52
N PRO A 272 -7.83 -8.94 -14.50
CA PRO A 272 -7.26 -10.27 -14.35
C PRO A 272 -5.75 -10.22 -14.64
N GLY A 273 -4.95 -9.96 -13.61
CA GLY A 273 -3.50 -10.11 -13.62
C GLY A 273 -3.06 -11.43 -12.98
N GLU A 274 -1.73 -11.61 -12.88
CA GLU A 274 -1.10 -12.82 -12.35
C GLU A 274 0.30 -12.51 -11.79
N GLU A 275 0.59 -12.95 -10.56
CA GLU A 275 1.96 -12.99 -10.01
C GLU A 275 2.63 -14.31 -10.42
N ALA A 276 3.38 -14.27 -11.52
CA ALA A 276 4.11 -15.42 -12.01
C ALA A 276 5.55 -15.48 -11.43
N ASN A 277 6.07 -16.69 -11.30
CA ASN A 277 7.41 -16.99 -10.82
C ASN A 277 8.19 -17.91 -11.79
N VAL A 278 7.84 -17.87 -13.08
CA VAL A 278 8.43 -18.67 -14.15
C VAL A 278 9.24 -17.81 -15.13
N TYR A 279 10.34 -18.37 -15.63
CA TYR A 279 11.16 -17.84 -16.75
C TYR A 279 11.96 -16.56 -16.53
N PHE A 280 11.40 -15.49 -15.98
CA PHE A 280 12.14 -14.24 -15.72
C PHE A 280 12.94 -14.27 -14.41
N GLY A 281 12.53 -15.11 -13.45
CA GLY A 281 13.14 -15.18 -12.14
C GLY A 281 12.57 -14.15 -11.15
N GLY A 282 12.68 -14.47 -9.86
CA GLY A 282 11.93 -13.78 -8.81
C GLY A 282 10.43 -13.91 -9.02
N HIS A 283 9.65 -13.02 -8.41
CA HIS A 283 8.22 -12.90 -8.67
C HIS A 283 7.92 -11.64 -9.47
N TYR A 284 7.07 -11.74 -10.48
CA TYR A 284 6.68 -10.60 -11.30
C TYR A 284 5.19 -10.62 -11.59
N ASN A 285 4.62 -9.42 -11.67
CA ASN A 285 3.23 -9.23 -12.04
C ASN A 285 3.10 -9.06 -13.55
N LEU A 286 2.05 -9.66 -14.11
CA LEU A 286 1.73 -9.65 -15.52
C LEU A 286 0.31 -9.12 -15.74
N LEU A 287 0.19 -8.05 -16.52
CA LEU A 287 -1.09 -7.48 -16.93
C LEU A 287 -1.15 -7.34 -18.45
N PHE A 288 -1.93 -8.20 -19.10
CA PHE A 288 -2.34 -8.00 -20.50
C PHE A 288 -3.40 -6.91 -20.60
N PRO A 289 -3.63 -6.27 -21.75
CA PRO A 289 -4.71 -5.28 -21.94
C PRO A 289 -6.09 -5.89 -22.21
N LYS A 290 -6.15 -7.23 -22.28
CA LYS A 290 -7.31 -8.05 -22.63
C LYS A 290 -7.09 -9.49 -22.13
N ALA A 291 -8.09 -10.35 -22.26
CA ALA A 291 -7.95 -11.78 -22.00
C ALA A 291 -6.90 -12.42 -22.93
N VAL A 292 -5.94 -13.16 -22.35
CA VAL A 292 -4.84 -13.82 -23.07
C VAL A 292 -4.57 -15.20 -22.47
N TYR A 293 -4.76 -16.24 -23.26
CA TYR A 293 -4.60 -17.61 -22.79
C TYR A 293 -3.15 -18.08 -22.87
N TRP A 294 -2.61 -18.54 -21.75
CA TRP A 294 -1.24 -19.02 -21.67
C TRP A 294 -1.03 -20.04 -20.55
N THR A 295 -0.01 -20.88 -20.68
CA THR A 295 0.35 -21.89 -19.67
C THR A 295 1.77 -21.67 -19.14
N HIS A 296 2.02 -22.00 -17.87
CA HIS A 296 3.37 -21.95 -17.33
C HIS A 296 4.24 -23.07 -17.88
N LYS A 297 3.65 -24.15 -18.38
CA LYS A 297 4.35 -25.32 -18.90
C LYS A 297 3.87 -25.68 -20.31
N ARG A 298 4.78 -26.15 -21.16
CA ARG A 298 4.47 -26.65 -22.50
C ARG A 298 4.47 -28.18 -22.53
N ALA A 299 3.43 -28.79 -23.09
CA ALA A 299 3.41 -30.23 -23.33
C ALA A 299 4.49 -30.65 -24.34
N ALA A 300 4.99 -31.89 -24.24
CA ALA A 300 6.00 -32.38 -25.17
C ALA A 300 5.48 -32.35 -26.62
N GLY A 301 6.24 -31.69 -27.51
CA GLY A 301 5.88 -31.54 -28.93
C GLY A 301 4.84 -30.46 -29.24
N ALA A 302 4.25 -29.79 -28.23
CA ALA A 302 3.36 -28.66 -28.47
C ALA A 302 4.14 -27.44 -29.03
N PRO A 303 3.53 -26.60 -29.89
CA PRO A 303 4.17 -25.39 -30.39
C PRO A 303 4.22 -24.28 -29.31
N PHE A 304 5.00 -23.22 -29.55
CA PHE A 304 4.97 -22.00 -28.72
C PHE A 304 3.58 -21.35 -28.69
N LYS A 305 2.81 -21.44 -29.77
CA LYS A 305 1.42 -20.98 -29.81
C LYS A 305 0.60 -21.81 -30.75
N GLU A 306 -0.69 -21.92 -30.48
CA GLU A 306 -1.67 -22.59 -31.33
C GLU A 306 -3.01 -21.84 -31.34
N GLN A 307 -3.88 -22.21 -32.28
CA GLN A 307 -5.26 -21.72 -32.33
C GLN A 307 -6.19 -22.78 -31.77
N ILE A 308 -6.87 -22.47 -30.68
CA ILE A 308 -7.90 -23.34 -30.09
C ILE A 308 -9.26 -22.69 -30.35
N PRO A 309 -10.22 -23.36 -31.02
CA PRO A 309 -11.47 -22.74 -31.49
C PRO A 309 -12.25 -21.92 -30.45
N THR A 310 -12.25 -22.34 -29.19
CA THR A 310 -12.96 -21.66 -28.09
C THR A 310 -12.20 -20.46 -27.53
N TYR A 311 -10.87 -20.50 -27.57
CA TYR A 311 -10.00 -19.57 -26.81
C TYR A 311 -9.17 -18.65 -27.71
N GLY A 312 -9.15 -18.91 -29.02
CA GLY A 312 -8.28 -18.22 -29.97
C GLY A 312 -6.83 -18.63 -29.80
N THR A 313 -5.92 -17.66 -29.82
CA THR A 313 -4.48 -17.91 -29.65
C THR A 313 -4.18 -18.32 -28.22
N VAL A 314 -3.55 -19.48 -28.04
CA VAL A 314 -3.01 -19.93 -26.75
C VAL A 314 -1.49 -20.01 -26.86
N TYR A 315 -0.78 -19.56 -25.83
CA TYR A 315 0.68 -19.52 -25.77
C TYR A 315 1.25 -20.49 -24.72
N HIS A 316 2.38 -21.09 -25.04
CA HIS A 316 3.07 -22.10 -24.22
C HIS A 316 4.58 -21.78 -24.16
N PRO A 317 4.98 -20.67 -23.51
CA PRO A 317 6.40 -20.33 -23.37
C PRO A 317 7.15 -21.40 -22.57
N THR A 318 8.45 -21.60 -22.85
CA THR A 318 9.34 -22.42 -21.99
C THR A 318 10.61 -21.73 -21.54
N ASN A 319 10.76 -20.45 -21.84
CA ASN A 319 11.92 -19.65 -21.43
C ASN A 319 11.55 -18.16 -21.43
N ALA A 320 12.47 -17.34 -20.91
CA ALA A 320 12.27 -15.89 -20.80
C ALA A 320 12.03 -15.22 -22.16
N GLU A 321 12.68 -15.71 -23.22
CA GLU A 321 12.61 -15.13 -24.56
C GLU A 321 11.22 -15.32 -25.18
N GLU A 322 10.67 -16.54 -25.11
CA GLU A 322 9.30 -16.85 -25.54
C GLU A 322 8.24 -16.17 -24.64
N MET A 323 8.46 -16.14 -23.32
CA MET A 323 7.57 -15.44 -22.40
C MET A 323 7.51 -13.94 -22.74
N PHE A 324 8.65 -13.35 -23.08
CA PHE A 324 8.67 -11.95 -23.50
C PHE A 324 8.11 -11.73 -24.91
N ASP A 325 8.24 -12.69 -25.83
CA ASP A 325 7.57 -12.63 -27.13
C ASP A 325 6.04 -12.65 -26.98
N LEU A 326 5.50 -13.44 -26.05
CA LEU A 326 4.09 -13.38 -25.64
C LEU A 326 3.71 -11.97 -25.16
N VAL A 327 4.44 -11.45 -24.16
CA VAL A 327 4.19 -10.12 -23.57
C VAL A 327 4.17 -9.05 -24.66
N ARG A 328 5.15 -9.08 -25.57
CA ARG A 328 5.28 -8.13 -26.67
C ARG A 328 4.14 -8.24 -27.68
N ARG A 329 3.77 -9.45 -28.11
CA ARG A 329 2.69 -9.69 -29.09
C ARG A 329 1.34 -9.25 -28.57
N GLU A 330 1.06 -9.53 -27.30
CA GLU A 330 -0.21 -9.21 -26.67
C GLU A 330 -0.22 -7.85 -25.96
N GLN A 331 0.87 -7.08 -26.09
CA GLN A 331 1.02 -5.75 -25.50
C GLN A 331 0.87 -5.73 -23.97
N GLY A 332 1.23 -6.82 -23.32
CA GLY A 332 1.22 -6.95 -21.86
C GLY A 332 2.28 -6.09 -21.19
N LEU A 333 2.12 -5.91 -19.89
CA LEU A 333 3.02 -5.18 -19.01
C LEU A 333 3.52 -6.12 -17.92
N VAL A 334 4.80 -6.02 -17.61
CA VAL A 334 5.49 -6.82 -16.60
C VAL A 334 6.24 -5.91 -15.66
N TRP A 335 6.23 -6.21 -14.36
CA TRP A 335 7.10 -5.56 -13.40
C TRP A 335 7.48 -6.53 -12.28
N GLN A 336 8.66 -6.32 -11.70
CA GLN A 336 9.11 -7.14 -10.57
C GLN A 336 8.31 -6.79 -9.32
N THR A 337 7.61 -7.74 -8.71
CA THR A 337 6.95 -7.48 -7.43
C THR A 337 7.94 -7.61 -6.27
N HIS A 338 7.66 -6.89 -5.19
CA HIS A 338 8.46 -6.80 -3.95
C HIS A 338 9.98 -6.83 -4.22
N PRO A 339 10.53 -5.88 -5.01
CA PRO A 339 11.92 -5.93 -5.48
C PRO A 339 12.92 -6.00 -4.31
N ARG A 340 14.01 -6.73 -4.48
CA ARG A 340 15.08 -6.89 -3.48
C ARG A 340 14.62 -7.44 -2.11
N THR A 341 13.47 -8.11 -2.05
CA THR A 341 13.04 -8.88 -0.87
C THR A 341 12.23 -10.11 -1.28
N LYS A 342 11.79 -10.93 -0.33
CA LYS A 342 11.03 -12.19 -0.56
C LYS A 342 11.61 -13.01 -1.73
N GLY A 343 10.75 -13.53 -2.61
CA GLY A 343 11.14 -14.27 -3.83
C GLY A 343 11.95 -13.44 -4.82
N SER A 344 11.87 -12.11 -4.75
CA SER A 344 12.55 -11.15 -5.63
C SER A 344 13.86 -10.58 -5.06
N THR A 345 14.49 -11.25 -4.07
CA THR A 345 15.68 -10.74 -3.34
C THR A 345 16.83 -10.24 -4.23
N PHE A 346 17.06 -10.84 -5.40
CA PHE A 346 18.12 -10.44 -6.34
C PHE A 346 17.61 -9.73 -7.60
N TYR A 347 16.34 -9.32 -7.59
CA TYR A 347 15.65 -8.76 -8.74
C TYR A 347 15.14 -7.35 -8.41
N PRO A 348 15.14 -6.41 -9.39
CA PRO A 348 15.42 -6.62 -10.81
C PRO A 348 16.91 -6.54 -11.20
N ASP A 349 17.85 -6.46 -10.25
CA ASP A 349 19.29 -6.29 -10.51
C ASP A 349 19.87 -7.31 -11.50
N ARG A 350 19.46 -8.59 -11.38
CA ARG A 350 19.87 -9.65 -12.33
C ARG A 350 19.32 -9.51 -13.74
N LEU A 351 18.29 -8.68 -13.93
CA LEU A 351 17.62 -8.48 -15.21
C LEU A 351 18.12 -7.26 -15.96
N ARG A 352 18.89 -6.38 -15.31
CA ARG A 352 19.27 -5.07 -15.88
C ARG A 352 19.98 -5.14 -17.25
N GLU A 353 20.65 -6.25 -17.54
CA GLU A 353 21.39 -6.49 -18.81
C GLU A 353 20.57 -7.33 -19.82
N GLN A 354 19.35 -7.74 -19.46
CA GLN A 354 18.50 -8.55 -20.31
C GLN A 354 17.76 -7.69 -21.34
N PRO A 355 17.59 -8.14 -22.60
CA PRO A 355 16.98 -7.33 -23.65
C PRO A 355 15.54 -6.87 -23.33
N TYR A 356 14.80 -7.66 -22.56
CA TYR A 356 13.43 -7.34 -22.18
C TYR A 356 13.33 -6.28 -21.08
N PHE A 357 14.36 -6.11 -20.24
CA PHE A 357 14.36 -5.06 -19.22
C PHE A 357 14.35 -3.67 -19.87
N SER A 358 15.02 -3.50 -21.01
CA SER A 358 15.01 -2.23 -21.76
C SER A 358 13.69 -1.89 -22.44
N SER A 359 12.76 -2.84 -22.49
CA SER A 359 11.47 -2.62 -23.10
C SER A 359 10.56 -1.76 -22.22
N ASP A 360 9.71 -0.95 -22.84
CA ASP A 360 8.60 -0.27 -22.17
C ASP A 360 7.46 -1.22 -21.74
N ARG A 361 7.57 -2.52 -22.08
CA ARG A 361 6.72 -3.58 -21.52
C ARG A 361 7.21 -4.06 -20.17
N TRP A 362 8.50 -3.85 -19.85
CA TRP A 362 9.01 -4.01 -18.50
C TRP A 362 8.88 -2.67 -17.76
N LEU A 363 7.79 -2.49 -17.03
CA LEU A 363 7.45 -1.22 -16.41
C LEU A 363 8.41 -0.80 -15.30
N GLY A 364 8.95 -1.76 -14.54
CA GLY A 364 9.77 -1.46 -13.37
C GLY A 364 9.53 -2.46 -12.25
N ALA A 365 9.06 -1.98 -11.10
CA ALA A 365 8.87 -2.79 -9.92
C ALA A 365 7.68 -2.36 -9.03
N GLY A 366 7.36 -3.16 -8.02
CA GLY A 366 6.33 -2.89 -7.01
C GLY A 366 6.81 -2.01 -5.85
N PHE A 367 5.91 -1.21 -5.29
CA PHE A 367 6.08 -0.42 -4.08
C PHE A 367 5.15 -0.93 -2.97
N LYS A 368 5.76 -1.32 -1.86
CA LYS A 368 5.12 -1.66 -0.59
C LYS A 368 6.15 -1.44 0.52
N ALA A 369 5.74 -0.92 1.67
CA ALA A 369 6.63 -0.76 2.81
C ALA A 369 6.96 -2.14 3.44
N MET A 370 8.00 -2.81 2.93
CA MET A 370 8.42 -4.15 3.37
C MET A 370 9.94 -4.33 3.18
N PRO A 371 10.71 -4.77 4.19
CA PRO A 371 10.36 -4.68 5.61
C PRO A 371 10.10 -3.21 5.99
N VAL A 372 9.35 -2.99 7.07
CA VAL A 372 9.18 -1.64 7.61
C VAL A 372 10.30 -1.33 8.59
N ASP A 373 10.92 -0.17 8.44
CA ASP A 373 11.96 0.37 9.31
C ASP A 373 11.56 1.78 9.74
N LEU A 374 11.33 1.97 11.05
CA LEU A 374 10.85 3.26 11.58
C LEU A 374 11.97 4.31 11.72
N SER A 375 13.18 4.03 11.25
CA SER A 375 14.23 5.03 11.07
C SER A 375 14.19 5.72 9.72
N GLU A 376 13.48 5.15 8.74
CA GLU A 376 13.34 5.74 7.41
C GLU A 376 12.45 6.99 7.45
N GLN A 377 12.80 7.99 6.64
CA GLN A 377 12.02 9.23 6.53
C GLN A 377 10.82 9.10 5.58
N ARG A 378 10.76 7.98 4.84
CA ARG A 378 9.78 7.65 3.81
C ARG A 378 9.33 6.23 4.06
N LEU A 379 8.15 5.87 3.57
CA LEU A 379 7.81 4.47 3.43
C LEU A 379 8.71 3.84 2.35
N CYS A 380 9.49 2.82 2.71
CA CYS A 380 10.39 2.09 1.80
C CYS A 380 11.47 2.99 1.14
N ASP A 381 12.16 3.80 1.95
CA ASP A 381 13.19 4.76 1.52
C ASP A 381 14.35 4.04 0.80
N GLN A 382 14.99 3.09 1.47
CA GLN A 382 16.19 2.46 0.92
C GLN A 382 15.87 1.46 -0.19
N ARG A 383 14.95 0.53 0.08
CA ARG A 383 14.67 -0.56 -0.86
C ARG A 383 13.94 -0.07 -2.11
N CYS A 384 12.77 0.53 -1.96
CA CYS A 384 11.92 0.84 -3.11
C CYS A 384 12.48 2.02 -3.91
N PHE A 385 12.76 3.16 -3.26
CA PHE A 385 13.28 4.32 -3.98
C PHE A 385 14.72 4.11 -4.47
N GLY A 386 15.55 3.36 -3.73
CA GLY A 386 16.85 2.92 -4.22
C GLY A 386 16.71 2.08 -5.50
N THR A 387 15.81 1.09 -5.53
CA THR A 387 15.54 0.32 -6.76
C THR A 387 15.01 1.20 -7.89
N LEU A 388 14.09 2.13 -7.63
CA LEU A 388 13.57 3.04 -8.65
C LEU A 388 14.68 3.88 -9.28
N ASP A 389 15.52 4.48 -8.45
CA ASP A 389 16.60 5.36 -8.90
C ASP A 389 17.65 4.55 -9.69
N ASP A 390 18.00 3.35 -9.22
CA ASP A 390 18.92 2.44 -9.91
C ASP A 390 18.38 2.02 -11.29
N MET A 391 17.13 1.56 -11.36
CA MET A 391 16.49 1.15 -12.62
C MET A 391 16.48 2.28 -13.66
N ASN A 392 16.24 3.52 -13.22
CA ASN A 392 16.21 4.68 -14.11
C ASN A 392 17.60 5.13 -14.55
N ASN A 393 18.64 4.83 -13.78
CA ASN A 393 20.02 5.04 -14.20
C ASN A 393 20.50 3.95 -15.18
N TRP A 394 20.06 2.69 -15.00
CA TRP A 394 20.47 1.58 -15.88
C TRP A 394 19.98 1.72 -17.32
N ASP A 395 18.71 2.07 -17.53
CA ASP A 395 18.10 2.02 -18.87
C ASP A 395 17.20 3.24 -19.20
N GLY A 396 16.64 3.88 -18.19
CA GLY A 396 15.72 5.02 -18.32
C GLY A 396 14.36 4.72 -17.70
N ALA A 397 13.30 5.39 -18.16
CA ALA A 397 11.97 5.38 -17.52
C ALA A 397 11.53 3.98 -17.05
N LYS A 398 11.54 3.82 -15.72
CA LYS A 398 10.99 2.68 -14.97
C LYS A 398 10.21 3.22 -13.79
N TYR A 399 9.20 2.49 -13.39
CA TYR A 399 8.16 2.97 -12.47
C TYR A 399 8.08 2.10 -11.23
N LEU A 400 7.50 2.68 -10.18
CA LEU A 400 7.02 1.95 -9.02
C LEU A 400 5.49 1.93 -9.02
N ILE A 401 4.91 0.75 -9.07
CA ILE A 401 3.46 0.54 -8.95
C ILE A 401 3.15 0.26 -7.48
N GLY A 402 2.22 0.98 -6.88
CA GLY A 402 1.77 0.72 -5.52
C GLY A 402 1.04 -0.62 -5.46
N GLU A 403 1.55 -1.55 -4.65
CA GLU A 403 1.01 -2.90 -4.45
C GLU A 403 0.66 -3.15 -3.00
N VAL A 404 -0.29 -4.06 -2.75
CA VAL A 404 -0.61 -4.50 -1.38
C VAL A 404 0.10 -5.81 -1.04
N ASP A 405 0.15 -6.77 -1.97
CA ASP A 405 0.78 -8.11 -1.84
C ASP A 405 0.17 -8.92 -0.68
N THR A 406 -1.13 -9.18 -0.77
CA THR A 406 -1.91 -9.75 0.33
C THR A 406 -3.03 -10.66 -0.18
N TYR A 407 -3.47 -11.56 0.69
CA TYR A 407 -4.48 -12.56 0.38
C TYR A 407 -5.89 -12.07 0.75
N LYS A 408 -6.91 -12.89 0.51
CA LYS A 408 -8.34 -12.76 0.95
C LYS A 408 -8.67 -11.53 1.83
N LYS A 409 -9.66 -10.74 1.41
CA LYS A 409 -10.15 -9.57 2.17
C LYS A 409 -11.55 -9.84 2.75
N PHE A 410 -11.79 -9.30 3.94
CA PHE A 410 -13.09 -9.37 4.60
C PHE A 410 -13.50 -8.00 5.15
N PRO A 411 -14.80 -7.70 5.28
CA PRO A 411 -15.28 -6.39 5.75
C PRO A 411 -14.86 -6.01 7.17
N ASP A 412 -14.49 -6.98 8.00
CA ASP A 412 -14.05 -6.80 9.38
C ASP A 412 -12.51 -6.62 9.52
N TYR A 413 -11.78 -6.65 8.41
CA TYR A 413 -10.34 -6.40 8.37
C TYR A 413 -10.03 -4.89 8.40
N ASP A 414 -8.79 -4.54 8.76
CA ASP A 414 -8.28 -3.17 8.73
C ASP A 414 -7.52 -2.90 7.44
N LEU A 415 -8.26 -2.70 6.35
CA LEU A 415 -7.67 -2.65 5.01
C LEU A 415 -6.88 -1.35 4.76
N TYR A 416 -7.43 -0.19 5.17
CA TYR A 416 -6.90 1.10 4.76
C TYR A 416 -5.42 1.30 5.13
N GLY A 417 -5.01 0.95 6.35
CA GLY A 417 -3.65 1.20 6.82
C GLY A 417 -2.57 0.44 6.05
N ASP A 418 -2.91 -0.73 5.50
CA ASP A 418 -2.02 -1.54 4.69
C ASP A 418 -1.97 -1.09 3.21
N PHE A 419 -2.90 -0.24 2.75
CA PHE A 419 -3.04 0.05 1.32
C PHE A 419 -2.18 1.25 0.88
N ASN A 420 -1.50 1.07 -0.25
CA ASN A 420 -0.98 2.14 -1.08
C ASN A 420 -1.54 1.97 -2.49
N VAL A 421 -2.12 3.03 -3.05
CA VAL A 421 -2.91 2.97 -4.29
C VAL A 421 -2.28 3.82 -5.38
N ASN A 422 -2.66 3.50 -6.61
CA ASN A 422 -2.24 4.19 -7.82
C ASN A 422 -3.39 5.07 -8.30
N TYR A 423 -3.19 6.38 -8.33
CA TYR A 423 -4.12 7.28 -9.01
C TYR A 423 -3.74 7.30 -10.48
N VAL A 424 -4.44 6.49 -11.27
CA VAL A 424 -4.20 6.31 -12.70
C VAL A 424 -4.94 7.37 -13.49
N LYS A 425 -4.24 8.14 -14.32
CA LYS A 425 -4.84 9.20 -15.13
C LYS A 425 -5.75 8.59 -16.18
N LEU A 426 -7.04 8.71 -15.95
CA LEU A 426 -8.10 8.07 -16.71
C LEU A 426 -9.42 8.78 -16.41
N ALA A 427 -10.04 9.36 -17.44
CA ALA A 427 -11.27 10.15 -17.28
C ALA A 427 -12.47 9.31 -16.83
N SER A 428 -12.53 8.05 -17.25
CA SER A 428 -13.58 7.09 -16.91
C SER A 428 -13.06 5.65 -17.02
N LEU A 429 -13.66 4.72 -16.27
CA LEU A 429 -13.30 3.30 -16.38
C LEU A 429 -13.56 2.77 -17.80
N PRO A 430 -12.65 1.95 -18.38
CA PRO A 430 -12.91 1.24 -19.61
C PRO A 430 -13.91 0.10 -19.39
N PRO A 431 -14.51 -0.44 -20.46
CA PRO A 431 -15.30 -1.66 -20.35
C PRO A 431 -14.43 -2.83 -19.89
N ALA A 432 -14.98 -3.72 -19.05
CA ALA A 432 -14.25 -4.88 -18.51
C ALA A 432 -13.79 -5.91 -19.55
N GLY A 433 -14.15 -5.76 -20.83
CA GLY A 433 -13.67 -6.59 -21.92
C GLY A 433 -12.43 -6.06 -22.65
N ASP A 434 -12.08 -4.79 -22.46
CA ASP A 434 -10.92 -4.14 -23.09
C ASP A 434 -10.42 -3.03 -22.16
N TRP A 435 -9.42 -3.37 -21.34
CA TRP A 435 -8.80 -2.43 -20.40
C TRP A 435 -7.47 -1.87 -20.94
N THR A 436 -7.30 -1.85 -22.27
CA THR A 436 -6.20 -1.16 -22.96
C THR A 436 -5.95 0.26 -22.42
N PRO A 437 -6.97 1.08 -22.08
CA PRO A 437 -6.73 2.41 -21.50
C PRO A 437 -5.93 2.38 -20.20
N VAL A 438 -6.15 1.40 -19.31
CA VAL A 438 -5.39 1.25 -18.07
C VAL A 438 -3.93 0.91 -18.39
N ASN A 439 -3.69 -0.10 -19.22
CA ASN A 439 -2.34 -0.47 -19.64
C ASN A 439 -1.59 0.70 -20.30
N ARG A 440 -2.28 1.52 -21.09
CA ARG A 440 -1.67 2.70 -21.73
C ARG A 440 -1.23 3.73 -20.70
N SER A 441 -2.07 4.05 -19.70
CA SER A 441 -1.72 5.00 -18.65
C SER A 441 -0.56 4.49 -17.80
N LEU A 442 -0.57 3.20 -17.40
CA LEU A 442 0.53 2.59 -16.65
C LEU A 442 1.85 2.58 -17.45
N ARG A 443 1.81 2.18 -18.73
CA ARG A 443 2.99 2.19 -19.63
C ARG A 443 3.57 3.59 -19.82
N SER A 444 2.74 4.62 -19.78
CA SER A 444 3.17 6.01 -19.97
C SER A 444 3.65 6.67 -18.68
N GLY A 445 3.54 6.00 -17.53
CA GLY A 445 3.84 6.60 -16.23
C GLY A 445 2.80 7.65 -15.80
N ASP A 446 1.62 7.64 -16.41
CA ASP A 446 0.55 8.62 -16.17
C ASP A 446 -0.25 8.26 -14.90
N PHE A 447 0.46 8.15 -13.79
CA PHE A 447 -0.11 7.89 -12.47
C PHE A 447 0.83 8.38 -11.37
N PHE A 448 0.29 8.54 -10.17
CA PHE A 448 1.09 8.70 -8.96
C PHE A 448 0.66 7.67 -7.93
N VAL A 449 1.57 7.30 -7.04
CA VAL A 449 1.29 6.40 -5.92
C VAL A 449 1.08 7.24 -4.68
N THR A 450 0.11 6.86 -3.84
CA THR A 450 -0.14 7.51 -2.56
C THR A 450 -0.70 6.55 -1.52
N THR A 451 -0.51 6.88 -0.26
CA THR A 451 -1.24 6.29 0.87
C THR A 451 -2.62 6.93 1.12
N GLY A 452 -2.94 8.07 0.47
CA GLY A 452 -4.26 8.70 0.49
C GLY A 452 -4.29 10.09 1.11
N GLU A 453 -3.48 10.33 2.14
CA GLU A 453 -3.44 11.60 2.89
C GLU A 453 -2.75 12.72 2.12
N VAL A 454 -1.76 12.37 1.31
CA VAL A 454 -1.03 13.29 0.45
C VAL A 454 -1.43 13.02 -1.00
N GLN A 455 -1.81 14.04 -1.76
CA GLN A 455 -2.18 13.91 -3.16
C GLN A 455 -1.32 14.82 -4.03
N ILE A 456 -1.07 14.41 -5.28
CA ILE A 456 -0.37 15.21 -6.29
C ILE A 456 -1.29 15.39 -7.51
N PRO A 457 -2.25 16.33 -7.47
CA PRO A 457 -3.20 16.53 -8.56
C PRO A 457 -2.54 16.94 -9.89
N GLU A 458 -1.44 17.68 -9.83
CA GLU A 458 -0.71 18.15 -10.99
C GLU A 458 0.79 18.03 -10.75
N PHE A 459 1.52 17.54 -11.75
CA PHE A 459 2.96 17.53 -11.79
C PHE A 459 3.43 17.89 -13.21
N GLY A 460 4.46 18.73 -13.30
CA GLY A 460 5.05 19.15 -14.56
C GLY A 460 6.54 19.37 -14.43
N VAL A 461 7.25 19.16 -15.54
CA VAL A 461 8.67 19.47 -15.69
C VAL A 461 8.80 20.72 -16.55
N ASN A 462 9.46 21.76 -16.02
CA ASN A 462 9.62 23.05 -16.66
C ASN A 462 10.89 23.07 -17.53
N GLY A 463 10.87 22.28 -18.61
CA GLY A 463 12.04 22.07 -19.46
C GLY A 463 13.22 21.54 -18.67
N VAL A 464 14.35 22.28 -18.66
CA VAL A 464 15.55 21.91 -17.90
C VAL A 464 15.71 22.70 -16.58
N SER A 465 14.75 23.55 -16.22
CA SER A 465 14.91 24.54 -15.14
C SER A 465 14.29 24.13 -13.80
N GLY A 466 13.50 23.06 -13.78
CA GLY A 466 12.90 22.56 -12.55
C GLY A 466 11.62 21.79 -12.73
N VAL A 467 10.88 21.65 -11.64
CA VAL A 467 9.57 21.00 -11.60
C VAL A 467 8.53 21.89 -10.92
N THR A 468 7.27 21.67 -11.26
CA THR A 468 6.10 22.20 -10.57
C THR A 468 5.22 21.05 -10.11
N ALA A 469 4.69 21.14 -8.89
CA ALA A 469 3.74 20.17 -8.36
C ALA A 469 2.66 20.88 -7.53
N GLU A 470 1.40 20.54 -7.76
CA GLU A 470 0.33 20.83 -6.81
C GLU A 470 0.25 19.67 -5.82
N VAL A 471 0.27 19.99 -4.53
CA VAL A 471 0.22 19.00 -3.45
C VAL A 471 -0.89 19.39 -2.50
N ALA A 472 -1.72 18.43 -2.11
CA ALA A 472 -2.70 18.56 -1.03
C ALA A 472 -2.38 17.53 0.07
N TRP A 473 -2.66 17.87 1.32
CA TRP A 473 -2.35 17.01 2.47
C TRP A 473 -3.34 17.19 3.62
N THR A 474 -3.52 16.15 4.43
CA THR A 474 -4.34 16.20 5.65
C THR A 474 -3.50 16.39 6.92
N PHE A 475 -2.40 15.66 7.08
CA PHE A 475 -1.43 15.93 8.14
C PHE A 475 -0.45 17.02 7.72
N PRO A 476 0.10 17.83 8.65
CA PRO A 476 1.13 18.81 8.34
C PRO A 476 2.26 18.19 7.51
N LEU A 477 2.65 18.86 6.43
CA LEU A 477 3.64 18.36 5.48
C LEU A 477 5.04 18.49 6.09
N GLU A 478 5.84 17.42 6.06
CA GLU A 478 7.20 17.44 6.61
C GLU A 478 8.20 17.94 5.57
N PHE A 479 8.12 17.42 4.34
CA PHE A 479 8.93 17.87 3.22
C PHE A 479 8.36 17.49 1.86
N VAL A 480 8.80 18.23 0.84
CA VAL A 480 8.75 17.80 -0.56
C VAL A 480 10.16 17.55 -1.07
N GLU A 481 10.30 16.72 -2.09
CA GLU A 481 11.58 16.44 -2.70
C GLU A 481 11.52 16.28 -4.21
N VAL A 482 12.64 16.62 -4.84
CA VAL A 482 12.92 16.33 -6.24
C VAL A 482 14.15 15.44 -6.29
N VAL A 483 14.07 14.36 -7.07
CA VAL A 483 15.17 13.41 -7.30
C VAL A 483 15.37 13.29 -8.80
N TRP A 484 16.63 13.31 -9.25
CA TRP A 484 16.98 13.25 -10.67
C TRP A 484 18.31 12.53 -10.87
N GLY A 485 18.55 12.01 -12.06
CA GLY A 485 19.81 11.31 -12.36
C GLY A 485 20.26 11.44 -13.81
N ASP A 486 21.55 11.24 -14.04
CA ASP A 486 22.22 11.37 -15.34
C ASP A 486 22.53 10.01 -16.01
N GLY A 487 22.16 8.90 -15.38
CA GLY A 487 22.52 7.54 -15.79
C GLY A 487 23.64 6.91 -14.96
N GLU A 488 24.35 7.70 -14.17
CA GLU A 488 25.43 7.22 -13.29
C GLU A 488 25.25 7.67 -11.84
N ARG A 489 24.75 8.90 -11.63
CA ARG A 489 24.58 9.54 -10.34
C ARG A 489 23.14 9.98 -10.13
N THR A 490 22.65 9.74 -8.93
CA THR A 490 21.36 10.26 -8.46
C THR A 490 21.60 11.44 -7.53
N ASN A 491 20.89 12.53 -7.79
CA ASN A 491 20.90 13.75 -7.00
C ASN A 491 19.52 13.98 -6.36
N ARG A 492 19.49 14.72 -5.26
CA ARG A 492 18.26 14.97 -4.49
C ARG A 492 18.26 16.39 -3.92
N LYS A 493 17.09 17.02 -3.93
CA LYS A 493 16.81 18.25 -3.19
C LYS A 493 15.58 18.05 -2.33
N ILE A 494 15.76 18.17 -1.01
CA ILE A 494 14.69 18.13 -0.03
C ILE A 494 14.38 19.56 0.41
N ILE A 495 13.10 19.93 0.41
CA ILE A 495 12.59 21.19 0.93
C ILE A 495 11.70 20.85 2.12
N ARG A 496 12.19 21.18 3.33
CA ARG A 496 11.40 21.05 4.56
C ARG A 496 10.28 22.08 4.56
N THR A 497 9.13 21.70 5.11
CA THR A 497 7.92 22.55 5.13
C THR A 497 7.35 22.74 6.55
N PRO A 498 8.19 23.14 7.54
CA PRO A 498 7.77 23.26 8.93
C PRO A 498 6.68 24.31 9.16
N GLU A 499 6.46 25.21 8.18
CA GLU A 499 5.42 26.24 8.20
C GLU A 499 4.03 25.72 7.80
N THR A 500 3.94 24.50 7.28
CA THR A 500 2.65 23.97 6.81
C THR A 500 1.80 23.46 7.98
N ILE A 501 0.49 23.71 7.88
CA ILE A 501 -0.52 23.24 8.83
C ILE A 501 -1.32 22.09 8.24
N ALA A 502 -2.09 21.38 9.07
CA ALA A 502 -2.99 20.30 8.63
C ALA A 502 -4.03 20.81 7.61
N PHE A 503 -4.53 19.92 6.76
CA PHE A 503 -5.58 20.19 5.75
C PHE A 503 -5.22 21.33 4.78
N GLY A 504 -4.03 21.25 4.19
CA GLY A 504 -3.49 22.28 3.31
C GLY A 504 -3.37 21.83 1.85
N SER A 505 -3.17 22.82 0.98
CA SER A 505 -2.68 22.59 -0.38
C SER A 505 -1.73 23.70 -0.79
N ARG A 506 -0.78 23.38 -1.66
CA ARG A 506 0.20 24.33 -2.19
C ARG A 506 0.74 23.87 -3.52
N ARG A 507 0.94 24.84 -4.41
CA ARG A 507 1.76 24.69 -5.60
C ARG A 507 3.23 24.96 -5.26
N PHE A 508 4.07 23.97 -5.49
CA PHE A 508 5.51 24.05 -5.33
C PHE A 508 6.16 24.30 -6.69
N GLU A 509 7.10 25.24 -6.74
CA GLU A 509 7.95 25.49 -7.90
C GLU A 509 9.39 25.34 -7.44
N ILE A 510 10.04 24.26 -7.89
CA ILE A 510 11.32 23.84 -7.35
C ILE A 510 12.37 23.95 -8.47
N PRO A 511 13.24 24.98 -8.41
CA PRO A 511 14.31 25.10 -9.38
C PRO A 511 15.36 24.02 -9.13
N VAL A 512 15.65 23.25 -10.17
CA VAL A 512 16.74 22.27 -10.27
C VAL A 512 17.30 22.32 -11.69
N ASP A 513 18.63 22.23 -11.83
CA ASP A 513 19.26 22.16 -13.15
C ASP A 513 19.17 20.73 -13.67
N LEU A 514 18.27 20.52 -14.63
CA LEU A 514 18.07 19.24 -15.30
C LEU A 514 18.88 19.14 -16.61
N SER A 515 19.78 20.09 -16.87
CA SER A 515 20.72 19.96 -17.97
C SER A 515 21.59 18.72 -17.77
N LYS A 516 21.75 17.94 -18.85
CA LYS A 516 22.50 16.66 -18.85
C LYS A 516 21.91 15.57 -17.94
N GLN A 517 20.72 15.77 -17.38
CA GLN A 517 20.02 14.74 -16.63
C GLN A 517 19.16 13.92 -17.61
N ARG A 518 18.85 12.68 -17.24
CA ARG A 518 18.04 11.74 -18.03
C ARG A 518 16.63 11.59 -17.48
N TRP A 519 16.45 11.76 -16.17
CA TRP A 519 15.15 11.59 -15.53
C TRP A 519 15.01 12.46 -14.29
N VAL A 520 13.75 12.78 -13.93
CA VAL A 520 13.38 13.50 -12.70
C VAL A 520 12.06 12.96 -12.14
N ARG A 521 11.92 12.92 -10.81
CA ARG A 521 10.69 12.59 -10.09
C ARG A 521 10.47 13.49 -8.90
N PHE A 522 9.23 13.57 -8.43
CA PHE A 522 8.81 14.35 -7.27
C PHE A 522 8.14 13.45 -6.23
N ALA A 523 8.32 13.78 -4.95
CA ALA A 523 7.57 13.16 -3.85
C ALA A 523 7.27 14.18 -2.75
N ALA A 524 6.22 13.89 -1.97
CA ALA A 524 5.79 14.69 -0.84
C ALA A 524 5.47 13.75 0.34
N TRP A 525 5.92 14.12 1.53
CA TRP A 525 5.79 13.31 2.75
C TRP A 525 5.30 14.17 3.90
N ASP A 526 4.29 13.68 4.60
CA ASP A 526 3.74 14.36 5.76
C ASP A 526 4.39 13.91 7.07
N SER A 527 4.02 14.57 8.16
CA SER A 527 4.55 14.28 9.47
C SER A 527 4.22 12.86 9.97
N ALA A 528 3.18 12.18 9.48
CA ALA A 528 2.87 10.80 9.82
C ALA A 528 3.54 9.76 8.90
N VAL A 529 4.46 10.21 8.02
CA VAL A 529 5.15 9.39 7.01
C VAL A 529 4.17 8.82 5.98
N ASN A 530 2.99 9.44 5.84
CA ASN A 530 2.16 9.22 4.67
C ASN A 530 2.79 10.00 3.51
N GLY A 531 2.60 9.52 2.29
CA GLY A 531 3.28 10.14 1.16
C GLY A 531 2.67 9.83 -0.18
N ALA A 532 3.06 10.67 -1.14
CA ALA A 532 2.77 10.50 -2.55
C ALA A 532 4.02 10.74 -3.39
N PHE A 533 4.15 10.03 -4.50
CA PHE A 533 5.24 10.23 -5.45
C PHE A 533 4.79 10.06 -6.89
N THR A 534 5.41 10.84 -7.78
CA THR A 534 5.22 10.74 -9.22
C THR A 534 6.14 9.69 -9.81
N GLN A 535 5.77 9.15 -10.96
CA GLN A 535 6.71 8.34 -11.73
C GLN A 535 7.84 9.21 -12.34
N PRO A 536 9.05 8.65 -12.52
CA PRO A 536 10.14 9.31 -13.23
C PRO A 536 9.74 9.76 -14.64
N VAL A 537 9.99 11.02 -14.94
CA VAL A 537 9.82 11.62 -16.27
C VAL A 537 11.17 11.76 -16.92
N ARG A 538 11.30 11.35 -18.19
CA ARG A 538 12.53 11.54 -18.96
C ARG A 538 12.77 13.03 -19.24
N VAL A 539 14.01 13.46 -19.12
CA VAL A 539 14.47 14.83 -19.41
C VAL A 539 15.75 14.79 -20.23
N GLY A 540 16.04 15.87 -20.95
CA GLY A 540 17.18 15.93 -21.89
C GLY A 540 16.86 15.37 -23.28
N SER A 541 17.78 15.57 -24.23
CA SER A 541 17.64 15.03 -25.59
C SER A 541 17.89 13.52 -25.59
N PRO A 542 17.11 12.73 -26.35
CA PRO A 542 17.24 11.27 -26.43
C PRO A 542 18.60 10.80 -26.94
#